data_AF-A0A4S8LB35-F1
#
_entry.id   AF-A0A4S8LB35-F1
#
_cell.length_a   1.000
_cell.length_b   1.000
_cell.length_c   1.000
_cell.angle_alpha   90.00
_cell.angle_beta   90.00
_cell.angle_gamma   90.00
#
_symmetry.space_group_name_H-M   'P 1'
#
loop_
_entity.id
_entity.type
_entity.pdbx_description
1 polymer ?
#
loop_
_entity_poly.entity_id
_entity_poly.type
_entity_poly.pdbx_seq_one_letter_code
_entity_poly.pdbx_strand_id
1 'polypeptide(L)'
;MGDTPESSPAKKTGQLSNPLNTGIPFNSDTTRPSVSAISLNTTLFKHDALSKDAHNWTTWSRQFIQCLRMNQGADAYLTGKVPQPNCFAEPRAYSNWWANNGSILGFMGLTISESEQEIIDDATTAEDTWTKLKDRHSQEGPVKQVQLIRDALAIRYSTSEKFASTSSKLTTLNKRIWAMGAPSPELFLCILMINSMSGLPELRSTRKNVAQALAASDGPDIDPDKEPLRRRYDSTDIKRALDTAQGLVDSESRSMVYCTWWRDGRKDD
;
A
#
# COMPACT_ATOMS: atom_id res chain seq x y z
N MET A 1 -18.77 -81.27 27.32
CA MET A 1 -18.62 -80.07 26.46
C MET A 1 -18.91 -78.87 27.34
N GLY A 2 -17.89 -78.08 27.64
CA GLY A 2 -17.99 -76.95 28.56
C GLY A 2 -16.64 -76.26 28.62
N ASP A 3 -16.38 -75.41 27.62
CA ASP A 3 -15.21 -74.55 27.55
C ASP A 3 -15.55 -73.18 28.17
N THR A 4 -14.72 -72.73 29.11
CA THR A 4 -14.50 -71.31 29.43
C THR A 4 -13.70 -70.66 28.28
N PRO A 5 -13.76 -69.33 28.00
CA PRO A 5 -13.14 -68.34 28.91
C PRO A 5 -13.61 -66.86 28.84
N GLU A 6 -13.06 -66.09 29.80
CA GLU A 6 -12.62 -64.69 29.77
C GLU A 6 -13.58 -63.52 29.41
N SER A 7 -13.78 -62.66 30.43
CA SER A 7 -14.24 -61.29 30.31
C SER A 7 -13.05 -60.33 30.24
N SER A 8 -13.05 -59.46 29.22
CA SER A 8 -12.27 -58.21 29.17
C SER A 8 -13.14 -57.09 28.57
N PRO A 9 -12.91 -55.82 28.94
CA PRO A 9 -13.93 -54.77 28.87
C PRO A 9 -13.98 -54.08 27.50
N ALA A 10 -15.20 -53.85 27.01
CA ALA A 10 -15.44 -53.12 25.77
C ALA A 10 -15.20 -51.60 25.96
N LYS A 11 -14.38 -51.06 25.05
CA LYS A 11 -14.02 -49.64 24.89
C LYS A 11 -15.27 -48.76 24.73
N LYS A 12 -15.26 -47.62 25.42
CA LYS A 12 -16.13 -46.46 25.16
C LYS A 12 -15.84 -45.92 23.76
N THR A 13 -16.72 -46.17 22.80
CA THR A 13 -16.80 -45.38 21.57
C THR A 13 -17.73 -44.20 21.86
N GLY A 14 -17.15 -43.04 22.14
CA GLY A 14 -17.90 -41.79 22.20
C GLY A 14 -18.48 -41.49 20.83
N GLN A 15 -19.80 -41.61 20.69
CA GLN A 15 -20.52 -40.95 19.60
C GLN A 15 -20.37 -39.43 19.80
N LEU A 16 -19.51 -38.80 19.00
CA LEU A 16 -19.62 -37.38 18.69
C LEU A 16 -20.90 -37.22 17.88
N SER A 17 -22.00 -36.94 18.57
CA SER A 17 -23.25 -36.52 17.95
C SER A 17 -23.04 -35.14 17.31
N ASN A 18 -22.85 -35.10 16.00
CA ASN A 18 -23.12 -33.91 15.19
C ASN A 18 -24.60 -33.56 15.35
N PRO A 19 -24.97 -32.40 15.92
CA PRO A 19 -26.35 -31.95 15.82
C PRO A 19 -26.57 -31.47 14.39
N LEU A 20 -27.47 -32.18 13.71
CA LEU A 20 -28.04 -31.78 12.44
C LEU A 20 -28.53 -30.33 12.49
N ASN A 21 -28.05 -29.58 11.51
CA ASN A 21 -28.63 -28.43 10.85
C ASN A 21 -30.18 -28.47 10.81
N THR A 22 -30.84 -27.97 11.85
CA THR A 22 -32.30 -27.75 11.86
C THR A 22 -32.58 -26.32 11.38
N GLY A 23 -32.89 -26.19 10.08
CA GLY A 23 -33.31 -24.94 9.45
C GLY A 23 -34.73 -24.53 9.85
N ILE A 24 -34.88 -24.03 11.07
CA ILE A 24 -36.02 -23.17 11.42
C ILE A 24 -35.50 -21.74 11.42
N PRO A 25 -36.01 -20.86 10.52
CA PRO A 25 -35.62 -19.47 10.49
C PRO A 25 -35.84 -18.82 11.86
N PHE A 26 -34.90 -18.00 12.32
CA PHE A 26 -35.13 -17.24 13.54
C PHE A 26 -36.37 -16.36 13.35
N ASN A 27 -37.37 -16.48 14.23
CA ASN A 27 -38.58 -15.65 14.18
C ASN A 27 -38.27 -14.13 14.19
N SER A 28 -37.11 -13.76 14.73
CA SER A 28 -36.61 -12.39 14.67
C SER A 28 -36.25 -11.94 13.25
N ASP A 29 -35.81 -12.80 12.34
CA ASP A 29 -35.40 -12.41 10.97
C ASP A 29 -36.55 -11.73 10.19
N THR A 30 -37.79 -12.17 10.42
CA THR A 30 -38.99 -11.60 9.80
C THR A 30 -39.26 -10.17 10.24
N THR A 31 -38.99 -9.82 11.51
CA THR A 31 -39.37 -8.51 12.09
C THR A 31 -38.18 -7.60 12.37
N ARG A 32 -37.01 -8.17 12.65
CA ARG A 32 -35.74 -7.56 13.04
C ARG A 32 -34.57 -8.43 12.56
N PRO A 33 -34.27 -8.43 11.25
CA PRO A 33 -33.12 -9.16 10.72
C PRO A 33 -31.81 -8.60 11.32
N SER A 34 -30.81 -9.46 11.51
CA SER A 34 -29.50 -9.02 12.03
C SER A 34 -28.82 -8.01 11.11
N VAL A 35 -29.10 -8.09 9.80
CA VAL A 35 -28.66 -7.13 8.79
C VAL A 35 -29.88 -6.46 8.18
N SER A 36 -29.96 -5.14 8.32
CA SER A 36 -30.99 -4.32 7.68
C SER A 36 -30.56 -3.88 6.28
N ALA A 37 -31.53 -3.71 5.37
CA ALA A 37 -31.26 -3.11 4.07
C ALA A 37 -30.86 -1.64 4.24
N ILE A 38 -29.85 -1.22 3.47
CA ILE A 38 -29.30 0.14 3.49
C ILE A 38 -29.72 0.84 2.19
N SER A 39 -29.99 2.15 2.29
CA SER A 39 -30.10 3.01 1.11
C SER A 39 -28.85 3.89 1.02
N LEU A 40 -28.11 3.76 -0.09
CA LEU A 40 -26.91 4.54 -0.35
C LEU A 40 -27.27 5.86 -1.05
N ASN A 41 -27.09 6.97 -0.34
CA ASN A 41 -27.03 8.29 -0.94
C ASN A 41 -25.61 8.58 -1.44
N THR A 42 -25.39 8.29 -2.72
CA THR A 42 -24.10 8.49 -3.40
C THR A 42 -23.84 9.94 -3.80
N THR A 43 -24.86 10.81 -3.78
CA THR A 43 -24.73 12.21 -4.23
C THR A 43 -23.79 13.04 -3.36
N LEU A 44 -23.54 12.59 -2.12
CA LEU A 44 -22.62 13.19 -1.16
C LEU A 44 -21.15 13.05 -1.58
N PHE A 45 -20.84 12.11 -2.46
CA PHE A 45 -19.49 11.89 -2.93
C PHE A 45 -19.15 12.84 -4.08
N LYS A 46 -18.25 13.78 -3.81
CA LYS A 46 -17.81 14.83 -4.74
C LYS A 46 -16.29 14.79 -4.86
N HIS A 47 -15.80 13.71 -5.42
CA HIS A 47 -14.38 13.50 -5.68
C HIS A 47 -14.19 13.02 -7.12
N ASP A 48 -13.07 13.40 -7.72
CA ASP A 48 -12.65 12.85 -9.01
C ASP A 48 -12.47 11.33 -8.90
N ALA A 49 -12.62 10.62 -10.02
CA ALA A 49 -12.46 9.17 -10.05
C ALA A 49 -11.10 8.75 -9.47
N LEU A 50 -11.08 7.67 -8.69
CA LEU A 50 -9.83 7.05 -8.26
C LEU A 50 -9.07 6.57 -9.48
N SER A 51 -7.82 6.97 -9.60
CA SER A 51 -6.93 6.48 -10.64
C SER A 51 -5.52 6.44 -10.11
N LYS A 52 -4.77 5.41 -10.52
CA LYS A 52 -3.35 5.29 -10.19
C LYS A 52 -2.55 6.53 -10.62
N ASP A 53 -2.84 7.08 -11.81
CA ASP A 53 -2.12 8.25 -12.34
C ASP A 53 -2.46 9.56 -11.59
N ALA A 54 -3.67 9.63 -11.01
CA ALA A 54 -4.12 10.81 -10.27
C ALA A 54 -3.50 10.90 -8.86
N HIS A 55 -2.95 9.80 -8.33
CA HIS A 55 -2.38 9.71 -6.99
C HIS A 55 -3.31 10.25 -5.90
N ASN A 56 -4.60 9.99 -6.06
CA ASN A 56 -5.65 10.60 -5.26
C ASN A 56 -6.25 9.64 -4.22
N TRP A 57 -5.64 8.46 -4.01
CA TRP A 57 -6.08 7.43 -3.06
C TRP A 57 -6.39 8.00 -1.67
N THR A 58 -5.49 8.75 -1.04
CA THR A 58 -5.71 9.19 0.35
C THR A 58 -6.91 10.12 0.49
N THR A 59 -7.09 11.05 -0.45
CA THR A 59 -8.23 11.98 -0.39
C THR A 59 -9.52 11.29 -0.81
N TRP A 60 -9.46 10.45 -1.84
CA TRP A 60 -10.57 9.67 -2.35
C TRP A 60 -11.08 8.69 -1.29
N SER A 61 -10.20 7.83 -0.74
CA SER A 61 -10.55 6.81 0.26
C SER A 61 -11.14 7.43 1.52
N ARG A 62 -10.59 8.55 1.99
CA ARG A 62 -11.13 9.29 3.13
C ARG A 62 -12.55 9.78 2.86
N GLN A 63 -12.81 10.41 1.71
CA GLN A 63 -14.15 10.89 1.36
C GLN A 63 -15.12 9.72 1.14
N PHE A 64 -14.65 8.62 0.55
CA PHE A 64 -15.46 7.43 0.29
C PHE A 64 -15.92 6.80 1.60
N ILE A 65 -15.01 6.60 2.56
CA ILE A 65 -15.32 6.12 3.92
C ILE A 65 -16.30 7.07 4.62
N GLN A 66 -16.07 8.39 4.55
CA GLN A 66 -16.97 9.37 5.16
C GLN A 66 -18.38 9.30 4.56
N CYS A 67 -18.49 9.13 3.23
CA CYS A 67 -19.77 8.96 2.55
C CYS A 67 -20.48 7.68 3.04
N LEU A 68 -19.79 6.54 3.12
CA LEU A 68 -20.38 5.30 3.61
C LEU A 68 -20.81 5.37 5.08
N ARG A 69 -20.04 6.06 5.94
CA ARG A 69 -20.43 6.29 7.35
C ARG A 69 -21.74 7.03 7.48
N MET A 70 -21.98 8.03 6.63
CA MET A 70 -23.25 8.76 6.57
C MET A 70 -24.40 7.89 6.05
N ASN A 71 -24.09 6.78 5.37
CA ASN A 71 -25.05 5.80 4.88
C ASN A 71 -25.22 4.63 5.86
N GLN A 72 -25.71 4.94 7.06
CA GLN A 72 -25.99 3.95 8.12
C GLN A 72 -24.76 3.09 8.52
N GLY A 73 -23.54 3.64 8.47
CA GLY A 73 -22.33 2.90 8.85
C GLY A 73 -21.93 1.80 7.85
N ALA A 74 -22.24 1.99 6.56
CA ALA A 74 -21.90 1.04 5.51
C ALA A 74 -20.37 0.81 5.35
N ASP A 75 -19.51 1.64 5.96
CA ASP A 75 -18.06 1.46 5.93
C ASP A 75 -17.61 0.15 6.62
N ALA A 76 -18.45 -0.42 7.48
CA ALA A 76 -18.19 -1.71 8.11
C ALA A 76 -18.03 -2.85 7.09
N TYR A 77 -18.69 -2.79 5.93
CA TYR A 77 -18.54 -3.77 4.84
C TYR A 77 -17.15 -3.75 4.19
N LEU A 78 -16.45 -2.61 4.22
CA LEU A 78 -15.09 -2.49 3.65
C LEU A 78 -14.04 -3.28 4.43
N THR A 79 -14.37 -3.69 5.66
CA THR A 79 -13.42 -4.31 6.61
C THR A 79 -13.90 -5.67 7.10
N GLY A 80 -14.91 -6.25 6.45
CA GLY A 80 -15.47 -7.55 6.83
C GLY A 80 -16.17 -7.55 8.20
N LYS A 81 -16.39 -6.38 8.83
CA LYS A 81 -17.00 -6.28 10.17
C LYS A 81 -18.47 -6.70 10.20
N VAL A 82 -19.13 -6.68 9.04
CA VAL A 82 -20.49 -7.21 8.88
C VAL A 82 -20.36 -8.61 8.29
N PRO A 83 -20.35 -9.68 9.11
CA PRO A 83 -20.24 -11.04 8.59
C PRO A 83 -21.48 -11.40 7.77
N GLN A 84 -21.29 -12.23 6.75
CA GLN A 84 -22.39 -12.77 5.97
C GLN A 84 -23.29 -13.64 6.86
N PRO A 85 -24.61 -13.37 6.95
CA PRO A 85 -25.53 -14.22 7.70
C PRO A 85 -25.64 -15.62 7.11
N ASN A 86 -26.17 -16.59 7.88
CA ASN A 86 -26.46 -17.91 7.35
C ASN A 86 -27.79 -17.88 6.57
N CYS A 87 -27.81 -18.34 5.31
CA CYS A 87 -29.00 -18.27 4.45
C CYS A 87 -30.17 -19.15 4.92
N PHE A 88 -29.93 -20.21 5.70
CA PHE A 88 -30.97 -21.09 6.23
C PHE A 88 -31.52 -20.59 7.56
N ALA A 89 -30.69 -19.94 8.38
CA ALA A 89 -31.09 -19.43 9.69
C ALA A 89 -31.73 -18.02 9.60
N GLU A 90 -31.21 -17.16 8.72
CA GLU A 90 -31.65 -15.77 8.54
C GLU A 90 -31.69 -15.39 7.04
N PRO A 91 -32.63 -15.95 6.26
CA PRO A 91 -32.71 -15.70 4.81
C PRO A 91 -32.89 -14.23 4.43
N ARG A 92 -33.60 -13.44 5.25
CA ARG A 92 -33.82 -12.01 4.98
C ARG A 92 -32.57 -11.21 5.26
N ALA A 93 -31.91 -11.41 6.40
CA ALA A 93 -30.61 -10.80 6.68
C ALA A 93 -29.59 -11.17 5.60
N TYR A 94 -29.55 -12.43 5.16
CA TYR A 94 -28.70 -12.89 4.05
C TYR A 94 -28.95 -12.11 2.76
N SER A 95 -30.22 -11.97 2.36
CA SER A 95 -30.61 -11.19 1.17
C SER A 95 -30.23 -9.71 1.30
N ASN A 96 -30.45 -9.12 2.48
CA ASN A 96 -30.08 -7.73 2.74
C ASN A 96 -28.56 -7.52 2.67
N TRP A 97 -27.78 -8.45 3.21
CA TRP A 97 -26.32 -8.39 3.17
C TRP A 97 -25.81 -8.34 1.73
N TRP A 98 -26.30 -9.23 0.86
CA TRP A 98 -25.91 -9.24 -0.56
C TRP A 98 -26.35 -7.99 -1.32
N ALA A 99 -27.56 -7.49 -1.05
CA ALA A 99 -28.05 -6.25 -1.65
C ALA A 99 -27.20 -5.04 -1.23
N ASN A 100 -26.83 -4.95 0.05
CA ASN A 100 -25.97 -3.89 0.58
C ASN A 100 -24.55 -3.99 -0.03
N ASN A 101 -23.96 -5.18 -0.01
CA ASN A 101 -22.65 -5.45 -0.60
C ASN A 101 -22.62 -5.06 -2.09
N GLY A 102 -23.61 -5.52 -2.88
CA GLY A 102 -23.72 -5.19 -4.30
C GLY A 102 -23.91 -3.69 -4.55
N SER A 103 -24.66 -3.00 -3.70
CA SER A 103 -24.83 -1.54 -3.80
C SER A 103 -23.51 -0.79 -3.57
N ILE A 104 -22.70 -1.24 -2.60
CA ILE A 104 -21.38 -0.65 -2.32
C ILE A 104 -20.41 -0.94 -3.47
N LEU A 105 -20.43 -2.15 -4.03
CA LEU A 105 -19.63 -2.50 -5.21
C LEU A 105 -19.98 -1.63 -6.42
N GLY A 106 -21.27 -1.49 -6.74
CA GLY A 106 -21.72 -0.61 -7.81
C GLY A 106 -21.28 0.84 -7.58
N PHE A 107 -21.36 1.32 -6.33
CA PHE A 107 -20.89 2.66 -6.00
C PHE A 107 -19.36 2.82 -6.14
N MET A 108 -18.55 1.83 -5.73
CA MET A 108 -17.11 1.83 -6.01
C MET A 108 -16.84 1.88 -7.51
N GLY A 109 -17.48 1.01 -8.30
CA GLY A 109 -17.30 0.97 -9.76
C GLY A 109 -17.57 2.34 -10.43
N LEU A 110 -18.55 3.09 -9.95
CA LEU A 110 -18.88 4.43 -10.46
C LEU A 110 -17.89 5.53 -10.06
N THR A 111 -17.02 5.28 -9.08
CA THR A 111 -16.14 6.28 -8.48
C THR A 111 -14.65 6.02 -8.73
N ILE A 112 -14.33 5.01 -9.54
CA ILE A 112 -12.96 4.65 -9.95
C ILE A 112 -12.84 4.70 -11.48
N SER A 113 -11.61 4.83 -12.01
CA SER A 113 -11.35 4.80 -13.45
C SER A 113 -11.47 3.38 -14.02
N GLU A 114 -11.63 3.28 -15.34
CA GLU A 114 -11.72 1.98 -16.06
C GLU A 114 -10.53 1.06 -15.75
N SER A 115 -9.31 1.61 -15.73
CA SER A 115 -8.10 0.87 -15.35
C SER A 115 -8.08 0.35 -13.91
N GLU A 116 -8.90 0.91 -13.02
CA GLU A 116 -9.07 0.40 -11.66
C GLU A 116 -10.24 -0.60 -11.58
N GLN A 117 -11.23 -0.50 -12.47
CA GLN A 117 -12.30 -1.50 -12.60
C GLN A 117 -11.74 -2.86 -13.03
N GLU A 118 -10.79 -2.88 -13.98
CA GLU A 118 -10.11 -4.12 -14.41
C GLU A 118 -9.42 -4.86 -13.25
N ILE A 119 -8.99 -4.13 -12.20
CA ILE A 119 -8.30 -4.71 -11.04
C ILE A 119 -9.26 -5.40 -10.08
N ILE A 120 -10.53 -5.02 -10.11
CA ILE A 120 -11.55 -5.49 -9.17
C ILE A 120 -12.62 -6.37 -9.86
N ASP A 121 -12.43 -6.71 -11.13
CA ASP A 121 -13.43 -7.41 -11.96
C ASP A 121 -13.82 -8.78 -11.39
N ASP A 122 -12.88 -9.47 -10.75
CA ASP A 122 -13.09 -10.77 -10.09
C ASP A 122 -13.55 -10.65 -8.63
N ALA A 123 -13.65 -9.43 -8.08
CA ALA A 123 -14.00 -9.21 -6.69
C ALA A 123 -15.52 -9.26 -6.46
N THR A 124 -15.97 -10.15 -5.57
CA THR A 124 -17.40 -10.35 -5.29
C THR A 124 -17.90 -9.64 -4.04
N THR A 125 -16.99 -9.13 -3.20
CA THR A 125 -17.34 -8.45 -1.94
C THR A 125 -16.70 -7.08 -1.86
N ALA A 126 -17.38 -6.14 -1.20
CA ALA A 126 -16.87 -4.80 -0.96
C ALA A 126 -15.55 -4.82 -0.19
N GLU A 127 -15.35 -5.80 0.70
CA GLU A 127 -14.08 -6.02 1.41
C GLU A 127 -12.95 -6.42 0.46
N ASP A 128 -13.18 -7.38 -0.44
CA ASP A 128 -12.16 -7.82 -1.40
C ASP A 128 -11.80 -6.68 -2.38
N THR A 129 -12.81 -6.02 -2.93
CA THR A 129 -12.63 -4.83 -3.78
C THR A 129 -11.83 -3.74 -3.07
N TRP A 130 -12.20 -3.41 -1.82
CA TRP A 130 -11.50 -2.41 -1.04
C TRP A 130 -10.04 -2.78 -0.77
N THR A 131 -9.79 -4.05 -0.46
CA THR A 131 -8.45 -4.58 -0.19
C THR A 131 -7.58 -4.52 -1.45
N LYS A 132 -8.09 -4.96 -2.60
CA LYS A 132 -7.38 -4.88 -3.90
C LYS A 132 -7.02 -3.45 -4.27
N LEU A 133 -7.95 -2.50 -4.14
CA LEU A 133 -7.67 -1.08 -4.39
C LEU A 133 -6.65 -0.55 -3.38
N LYS A 134 -6.82 -0.85 -2.09
CA LYS A 134 -5.86 -0.42 -1.06
C LYS A 134 -4.47 -0.95 -1.34
N ASP A 135 -4.32 -2.23 -1.68
CA ASP A 135 -3.02 -2.84 -1.94
C ASP A 135 -2.35 -2.22 -3.15
N ARG A 136 -3.10 -2.04 -4.24
CA ARG A 136 -2.63 -1.39 -5.47
C ARG A 136 -2.11 0.03 -5.23
N HIS A 137 -2.83 0.81 -4.43
CA HIS A 137 -2.48 2.20 -4.14
C HIS A 137 -1.49 2.35 -2.96
N SER A 138 -1.33 1.32 -2.13
CA SER A 138 -0.31 1.30 -1.06
C SER A 138 1.11 1.19 -1.63
N GLN A 139 1.29 0.58 -2.80
CA GLN A 139 2.60 0.49 -3.48
C GLN A 139 3.13 1.85 -3.95
N GLU A 140 2.27 2.86 -4.08
CA GLU A 140 2.69 4.18 -4.60
C GLU A 140 3.18 5.14 -3.52
N GLY A 141 2.77 4.94 -2.28
CA GLY A 141 2.96 5.91 -1.19
C GLY A 141 4.42 6.30 -1.00
N PRO A 142 5.33 5.36 -0.67
CA PRO A 142 6.72 5.67 -0.35
C PRO A 142 7.55 6.11 -1.57
N VAL A 143 7.44 5.42 -2.71
CA VAL A 143 8.23 5.73 -3.92
C VAL A 143 7.89 7.11 -4.48
N LYS A 144 6.60 7.40 -4.62
CA LYS A 144 6.15 8.70 -5.12
C LYS A 144 6.43 9.77 -4.10
N GLN A 145 6.37 9.47 -2.80
CA GLN A 145 6.80 10.36 -1.74
C GLN A 145 8.28 10.71 -1.82
N VAL A 146 9.17 9.75 -2.07
CA VAL A 146 10.59 10.01 -2.36
C VAL A 146 10.73 10.94 -3.56
N GLN A 147 10.04 10.66 -4.66
CA GLN A 147 10.14 11.47 -5.86
C GLN A 147 9.63 12.91 -5.63
N LEU A 148 8.47 13.07 -4.98
CA LEU A 148 7.88 14.38 -4.71
C LEU A 148 8.73 15.19 -3.71
N ILE A 149 9.32 14.55 -2.69
CA ILE A 149 10.25 15.22 -1.79
C ILE A 149 11.51 15.65 -2.56
N ARG A 150 12.03 14.82 -3.46
CA ARG A 150 13.18 15.20 -4.30
C ARG A 150 12.88 16.36 -5.23
N ASP A 151 11.72 16.35 -5.88
CA ASP A 151 11.27 17.45 -6.75
C ASP A 151 11.14 18.75 -5.93
N ALA A 152 10.54 18.67 -4.74
CA ALA A 152 10.43 19.82 -3.84
C ALA A 152 11.80 20.35 -3.41
N LEU A 153 12.74 19.45 -3.04
CA LEU A 153 14.10 19.81 -2.66
C LEU A 153 14.99 20.22 -3.84
N ALA A 154 14.56 20.03 -5.09
CA ALA A 154 15.26 20.50 -6.28
C ALA A 154 14.83 21.90 -6.71
N ILE A 155 13.63 22.35 -6.32
CA ILE A 155 13.14 23.69 -6.63
C ILE A 155 14.01 24.75 -5.93
N ARG A 156 14.40 25.77 -6.70
CA ARG A 156 15.12 26.95 -6.21
C ARG A 156 14.37 28.20 -6.65
N TYR A 157 14.34 29.21 -5.80
CA TYR A 157 13.92 30.54 -6.24
C TYR A 157 14.91 31.05 -7.30
N SER A 158 14.38 31.66 -8.35
CA SER A 158 15.17 32.22 -9.46
C SER A 158 14.58 33.56 -9.88
N THR A 159 15.41 34.44 -10.43
CA THR A 159 14.97 35.75 -10.94
C THR A 159 14.20 35.64 -12.27
N SER A 160 14.24 34.48 -12.93
CA SER A 160 13.52 34.22 -14.19
C SER A 160 12.04 33.88 -14.01
N GLU A 161 11.58 33.62 -12.79
CA GLU A 161 10.17 33.31 -12.48
C GLU A 161 9.69 34.19 -11.33
N LYS A 162 8.39 34.55 -11.32
CA LYS A 162 7.78 35.21 -10.16
C LYS A 162 7.92 34.30 -8.93
N PHE A 163 8.47 34.83 -7.84
CA PHE A 163 8.63 34.07 -6.59
C PHE A 163 7.33 33.44 -6.09
N ALA A 164 6.19 34.15 -6.26
CA ALA A 164 4.87 33.61 -5.91
C ALA A 164 4.53 32.30 -6.65
N SER A 165 4.92 32.16 -7.92
CA SER A 165 4.72 30.94 -8.70
C SER A 165 5.57 29.79 -8.13
N THR A 166 6.83 30.06 -7.80
CA THR A 166 7.71 29.08 -7.13
C THR A 166 7.15 28.65 -5.78
N SER A 167 6.66 29.57 -4.95
CA SER A 167 6.02 29.27 -3.66
C SER A 167 4.73 28.44 -3.83
N SER A 168 3.95 28.70 -4.87
CA SER A 168 2.75 27.92 -5.20
C SER A 168 3.08 26.48 -5.58
N LYS A 169 4.13 26.28 -6.40
CA LYS A 169 4.65 24.95 -6.75
C LYS A 169 5.08 24.18 -5.49
N LEU A 170 5.85 24.82 -4.61
CA LEU A 170 6.29 24.23 -3.33
C LEU A 170 5.10 23.88 -2.43
N THR A 171 4.12 24.77 -2.32
CA THR A 171 2.89 24.53 -1.52
C THR A 171 2.10 23.33 -2.05
N THR A 172 2.01 23.19 -3.37
CA THR A 172 1.32 22.08 -4.03
C THR A 172 2.05 20.76 -3.79
N LEU A 173 3.37 20.72 -3.95
CA LEU A 173 4.18 19.54 -3.66
C LEU A 173 4.10 19.15 -2.18
N ASN A 174 4.21 20.11 -1.27
CA ASN A 174 4.09 19.85 0.18
C ASN A 174 2.74 19.20 0.51
N LYS A 175 1.62 19.75 0.01
CA LYS A 175 0.30 19.14 0.21
C LYS A 175 0.23 17.69 -0.30
N ARG A 176 0.83 17.41 -1.46
CA ARG A 176 0.87 16.04 -2.03
C ARG A 176 1.72 15.09 -1.19
N ILE A 177 2.91 15.54 -0.74
CA ILE A 177 3.81 14.75 0.11
C ILE A 177 3.10 14.31 1.38
N TRP A 178 2.45 15.24 2.09
CA TRP A 178 1.74 14.95 3.33
C TRP A 178 0.41 14.20 3.14
N ALA A 179 -0.21 14.33 1.96
CA ALA A 179 -1.36 13.52 1.60
C ALA A 179 -1.01 12.02 1.49
N MET A 180 0.26 11.65 1.26
CA MET A 180 0.68 10.24 1.23
C MET A 180 1.05 9.68 2.62
N GLY A 181 0.95 10.48 3.68
CA GLY A 181 1.40 10.13 5.04
C GLY A 181 2.75 10.75 5.38
N ALA A 182 3.21 10.60 6.62
CA ALA A 182 4.54 11.07 7.00
C ALA A 182 5.60 10.06 6.51
N PRO A 183 6.71 10.52 5.87
CA PRO A 183 7.81 9.62 5.55
C PRO A 183 8.41 9.07 6.85
N SER A 184 8.83 7.80 6.83
CA SER A 184 9.55 7.23 7.95
C SER A 184 10.88 7.97 8.16
N PRO A 185 11.43 7.99 9.39
CA PRO A 185 12.74 8.61 9.64
C PRO A 185 13.85 8.07 8.73
N GLU A 186 13.84 6.76 8.46
CA GLU A 186 14.81 6.09 7.59
C GLU A 186 14.65 6.51 6.13
N LEU A 187 13.41 6.56 5.63
CA LEU A 187 13.13 7.02 4.26
C LEU A 187 13.55 8.48 4.07
N PHE A 188 13.26 9.33 5.06
CA PHE A 188 13.64 10.73 5.02
C PHE A 188 15.17 10.90 5.01
N LEU A 189 15.90 10.13 5.83
CA LEU A 189 17.36 10.11 5.80
C LEU A 189 17.90 9.72 4.43
N CYS A 190 17.36 8.65 3.81
CA CYS A 190 17.75 8.23 2.47
C CYS A 190 17.58 9.34 1.43
N ILE A 191 16.46 10.08 1.50
CA ILE A 191 16.19 11.20 0.60
C ILE A 191 17.20 12.34 0.80
N LEU A 192 17.53 12.68 2.06
CA LEU A 192 18.53 13.70 2.36
C LEU A 192 19.91 13.32 1.81
N MET A 193 20.32 12.05 1.95
CA MET A 193 21.57 11.54 1.39
C MET A 193 21.57 11.61 -0.14
N ILE A 194 20.47 11.23 -0.80
CA ILE A 194 20.34 11.35 -2.27
C ILE A 194 20.39 12.81 -2.70
N ASN A 195 19.81 13.73 -1.93
CA ASN A 195 19.84 15.15 -2.22
C ASN A 195 21.27 15.71 -2.13
N SER A 196 22.01 15.35 -1.08
CA SER A 196 23.37 15.86 -0.86
C SER A 196 24.35 15.46 -1.97
N MET A 197 24.13 14.32 -2.64
CA MET A 197 24.90 13.92 -3.83
C MET A 197 24.71 14.88 -5.02
N SER A 198 23.71 15.76 -5.02
CA SER A 198 23.35 16.59 -6.18
C SER A 198 24.36 17.69 -6.49
N GLY A 199 25.24 18.03 -5.54
CA GLY A 199 26.28 19.03 -5.72
C GLY A 199 27.57 18.51 -6.38
N LEU A 200 27.72 17.19 -6.52
CA LEU A 200 28.95 16.57 -7.03
C LEU A 200 28.68 15.84 -8.36
N PRO A 201 29.24 16.31 -9.49
CA PRO A 201 29.08 15.67 -10.79
C PRO A 201 29.50 14.19 -10.80
N GLU A 202 30.54 13.83 -10.06
CA GLU A 202 31.12 12.49 -9.93
C GLU A 202 30.11 11.48 -9.36
N LEU A 203 29.22 11.97 -8.49
CA LEU A 203 28.19 11.15 -7.84
C LEU A 203 26.89 11.06 -8.66
N ARG A 204 26.83 11.64 -9.86
CA ARG A 204 25.59 11.66 -10.68
C ARG A 204 25.06 10.25 -10.96
N SER A 205 25.94 9.32 -11.32
CA SER A 205 25.59 7.92 -11.61
C SER A 205 25.15 7.18 -10.35
N THR A 206 25.91 7.30 -9.26
CA THR A 206 25.57 6.73 -7.95
C THR A 206 24.20 7.22 -7.48
N ARG A 207 23.96 8.53 -7.54
CA ARG A 207 22.67 9.15 -7.19
C ARG A 207 21.51 8.59 -8.00
N LYS A 208 21.69 8.35 -9.31
CA LYS A 208 20.64 7.78 -10.17
C LYS A 208 20.35 6.32 -9.78
N ASN A 209 21.39 5.51 -9.57
CA ASN A 209 21.26 4.10 -9.23
C ASN A 209 20.61 3.92 -7.85
N VAL A 210 21.10 4.65 -6.85
CA VAL A 210 20.55 4.66 -5.48
C VAL A 210 19.09 5.07 -5.47
N ALA A 211 18.74 6.15 -6.20
CA ALA A 211 17.37 6.60 -6.32
C ALA A 211 16.44 5.54 -6.93
N GLN A 212 16.90 4.85 -7.97
CA GLN A 212 16.12 3.82 -8.64
C GLN A 212 15.99 2.57 -7.75
N ALA A 213 17.03 2.21 -7.02
CA ALA A 213 17.01 1.09 -6.07
C ALA A 213 16.07 1.36 -4.89
N LEU A 214 16.12 2.57 -4.33
CA LEU A 214 15.18 3.00 -3.27
C LEU A 214 13.72 2.92 -3.76
N ALA A 215 13.45 3.47 -4.95
CA ALA A 215 12.14 3.43 -5.59
C ALA A 215 11.66 2.01 -5.94
N ALA A 216 12.58 1.06 -6.18
CA ALA A 216 12.24 -0.32 -6.52
C ALA A 216 12.05 -1.24 -5.30
N SER A 217 12.54 -0.84 -4.12
CA SER A 217 12.46 -1.65 -2.90
C SER A 217 11.18 -1.45 -2.08
N ASP A 218 10.38 -0.47 -2.46
CA ASP A 218 9.18 -0.07 -1.72
C ASP A 218 8.00 -0.98 -2.05
N GLY A 219 7.72 -1.90 -1.11
CA GLY A 219 6.46 -2.63 -0.98
C GLY A 219 5.79 -2.35 0.38
N PRO A 220 4.64 -2.98 0.71
CA PRO A 220 4.09 -2.98 2.07
C PRO A 220 5.11 -3.55 3.05
N ASP A 221 5.01 -3.21 4.34
CA ASP A 221 5.83 -3.87 5.35
C ASP A 221 5.56 -5.38 5.30
N ILE A 222 6.56 -6.12 4.83
CA ILE A 222 6.49 -7.57 4.74
C ILE A 222 6.87 -8.08 6.12
N ASP A 223 5.97 -8.90 6.67
CA ASP A 223 6.22 -9.67 7.86
C ASP A 223 7.56 -10.43 7.70
N PRO A 224 8.58 -10.15 8.54
CA PRO A 224 9.90 -10.77 8.42
C PRO A 224 9.84 -12.30 8.52
N ASP A 225 8.76 -12.86 9.08
CA ASP A 225 8.53 -14.30 9.17
C ASP A 225 8.07 -14.93 7.83
N LYS A 226 7.60 -14.14 6.86
CA LYS A 226 7.05 -14.63 5.58
C LYS A 226 8.02 -14.59 4.40
N GLU A 227 8.90 -13.58 4.32
CA GLU A 227 9.95 -13.51 3.29
C GLU A 227 11.29 -13.02 3.88
N PRO A 228 12.12 -13.90 4.46
CA PRO A 228 13.35 -13.52 5.15
C PRO A 228 14.47 -12.96 4.25
N LEU A 229 14.32 -13.07 2.92
CA LEU A 229 15.33 -12.66 1.93
C LEU A 229 15.07 -11.28 1.31
N ARG A 230 13.89 -10.67 1.53
CA ARG A 230 13.50 -9.42 0.87
C ARG A 230 13.69 -8.23 1.81
N ARG A 231 14.91 -7.69 1.83
CA ARG A 231 15.28 -6.50 2.63
C ARG A 231 14.94 -5.21 1.87
N ARG A 232 14.31 -4.24 2.53
CA ARG A 232 14.13 -2.88 2.01
C ARG A 232 15.48 -2.18 1.83
N TYR A 233 15.59 -1.37 0.79
CA TYR A 233 16.75 -0.53 0.56
C TYR A 233 16.82 0.57 1.62
N ASP A 234 17.97 0.72 2.28
CA ASP A 234 18.12 1.63 3.42
C ASP A 234 19.41 2.48 3.36
N SER A 235 19.63 3.31 4.37
CA SER A 235 20.79 4.21 4.43
C SER A 235 22.13 3.47 4.44
N THR A 236 22.18 2.21 4.88
CA THR A 236 23.40 1.39 4.86
C THR A 236 23.78 1.00 3.43
N ASP A 237 22.78 0.73 2.58
CA ASP A 237 23.01 0.47 1.16
C ASP A 237 23.53 1.72 0.44
N ILE A 238 23.01 2.90 0.80
CA ILE A 238 23.50 4.18 0.27
C ILE A 238 24.94 4.42 0.68
N LYS A 239 25.29 4.20 1.95
CA LYS A 239 26.66 4.34 2.45
C LYS A 239 27.62 3.44 1.67
N ARG A 240 27.27 2.17 1.47
CA ARG A 240 28.08 1.23 0.69
C ARG A 240 28.28 1.69 -0.76
N ALA A 241 27.23 2.24 -1.38
CA ALA A 241 27.32 2.79 -2.74
C ALA A 241 28.25 4.01 -2.81
N LEU A 242 28.21 4.87 -1.78
CA LEU A 242 29.10 6.03 -1.66
C LEU A 242 30.56 5.60 -1.41
N ASP A 243 30.81 4.62 -0.55
CA ASP A 243 32.16 4.09 -0.28
C ASP A 243 32.78 3.52 -1.57
N THR A 244 31.98 2.82 -2.37
CA THR A 244 32.41 2.30 -3.68
C THR A 244 32.74 3.44 -4.65
N ALA A 245 31.90 4.48 -4.69
CA ALA A 245 32.14 5.64 -5.53
C ALA A 245 33.40 6.42 -5.10
N GLN A 246 33.63 6.56 -3.80
CA GLN A 246 34.82 7.22 -3.26
C GLN A 246 36.09 6.45 -3.64
N GLY A 247 36.09 5.12 -3.53
CA GLY A 247 37.23 4.30 -3.95
C GLY A 247 37.60 4.47 -5.43
N LEU A 248 36.60 4.66 -6.31
CA LEU A 248 36.84 4.95 -7.72
C LEU A 248 37.49 6.33 -7.91
N VAL A 249 36.96 7.38 -7.26
CA VAL A 249 37.52 8.74 -7.31
C VAL A 249 38.96 8.77 -6.81
N ASP A 250 39.25 8.06 -5.71
CA ASP A 250 40.59 7.97 -5.13
C ASP A 250 41.54 7.24 -6.09
N SER A 251 41.07 6.20 -6.78
CA SER A 251 41.86 5.44 -7.76
C SER A 251 42.20 6.27 -9.02
N GLU A 252 41.23 7.03 -9.54
CA GLU A 252 41.43 7.93 -10.68
C GLU A 252 42.44 9.03 -10.32
N SER A 253 42.29 9.63 -9.14
CA SER A 253 43.21 10.65 -8.63
C SER A 253 44.64 10.13 -8.53
N ARG A 254 44.83 8.91 -8.00
CA ARG A 254 46.15 8.27 -7.95
C ARG A 254 46.71 8.00 -9.35
N SER A 255 45.90 7.51 -10.28
CA SER A 255 46.33 7.24 -11.66
C SER A 255 46.78 8.51 -12.40
N MET A 256 46.11 9.64 -12.12
CA MET A 256 46.43 10.93 -12.71
C MET A 256 47.79 11.41 -12.21
N VAL A 257 48.04 11.33 -10.90
CA VAL A 257 49.35 11.67 -10.29
C VAL A 257 50.49 10.85 -10.89
N TYR A 258 50.31 9.54 -11.06
CA TYR A 258 51.33 8.69 -11.70
C TYR A 258 51.60 9.09 -13.16
N CYS A 259 50.55 9.43 -13.92
CA CYS A 259 50.71 9.89 -15.30
C CYS A 259 51.44 11.24 -15.39
N THR A 260 51.22 12.17 -14.45
CA THR A 260 51.94 13.45 -14.42
C THR A 260 53.41 13.25 -14.10
N TRP A 261 53.72 12.43 -13.09
CA TRP A 261 55.10 12.06 -12.74
C TRP A 261 55.85 11.40 -13.90
N TRP A 262 55.20 10.49 -14.63
CA TRP A 262 55.81 9.83 -15.79
C TRP A 262 55.99 10.76 -17.00
N ARG A 263 55.23 11.86 -17.06
CA ARG A 263 55.35 12.87 -18.12
C ARG A 263 56.43 13.90 -17.82
N ASP A 264 56.57 14.31 -16.56
CA ASP A 264 57.62 15.26 -16.15
C ASP A 264 58.99 14.57 -16.06
N GLY A 265 59.06 13.31 -15.62
CA GLY A 265 60.31 12.52 -15.63
C GLY A 265 60.86 12.17 -17.01
N ARG A 266 60.15 12.50 -18.11
CA ARG A 266 60.65 12.36 -19.50
C ARG A 266 61.10 13.67 -20.14
N LYS A 267 61.09 14.78 -19.40
CA LYS A 267 61.62 16.08 -19.88
C LYS A 267 63.07 16.35 -19.47
N ASP A 268 63.64 15.50 -18.62
CA ASP A 268 64.99 15.67 -18.06
C ASP A 268 66.03 14.69 -18.67
N ASP A 269 65.69 13.98 -19.75
CA ASP A 269 66.60 13.19 -20.59
C ASP A 269 66.71 13.81 -22.00
#